data_AF-A0A4R1ZT12-F1
#
_entry.id   AF-A0A4R1ZT12-F1
#
_cell.length_a   1.000
_cell.length_b   1.000
_cell.length_c   1.000
_cell.angle_alpha   90.00
_cell.angle_beta   90.00
_cell.angle_gamma   90.00
#
_symmetry.space_group_name_H-M   'P 1'
#
loop_
_entity.id
_entity.type
_entity.pdbx_description
1 polymer ?
#
loop_
_entity_poly.entity_id
_entity_poly.type
_entity_poly.pdbx_seq_one_letter_code
_entity_poly.pdbx_strand_id
1 'polypeptide(L)'
;MQKYAVIFCSSLLLILGLGAFTYWALTRDNSQSIKGNAVIDWVDFVKLNGHTYTGLYDGVLVNPDDVTDAVAGKVKFKVGDVVSNPDYRTKEGDAAFLAIGTQLYEVKGYKPEELIAAEDKTRIGGYRLYVEDSYYKTLNRRSFKDLPMDKVSKIELYKKDDTAPYRTLVNQEQSDFIHLLKSGEYKPAYTPNTQNGDPDYYYMIFYTDEPIAYSFSIADDGDHVFFYPWDLALVDNRIRTLLADSNES
;
A
#
# COMPACT_ATOMS: atom_id res chain seq x y z
N MET A 1 79.02 -29.56 -22.59
CA MET A 1 79.12 -30.84 -21.86
C MET A 1 77.92 -31.71 -22.26
N GLN A 2 78.18 -32.76 -23.03
CA GLN A 2 77.25 -33.87 -23.29
C GLN A 2 76.84 -34.55 -21.98
N LYS A 3 75.61 -35.09 -21.93
CA LYS A 3 75.39 -36.53 -21.71
C LYS A 3 73.97 -36.93 -22.12
N TYR A 4 73.93 -38.04 -22.83
CA TYR A 4 72.82 -38.74 -23.46
C TYR A 4 71.90 -39.44 -22.44
N ALA A 5 70.64 -39.72 -22.79
CA ALA A 5 70.14 -41.09 -23.01
C ALA A 5 68.63 -41.12 -23.30
N VAL A 6 68.30 -41.73 -24.44
CA VAL A 6 66.98 -42.20 -24.86
C VAL A 6 66.78 -43.61 -24.30
N ILE A 7 65.58 -43.92 -23.77
CA ILE A 7 65.02 -45.29 -23.82
C ILE A 7 63.53 -45.19 -24.16
N PHE A 8 63.18 -45.77 -25.31
CA PHE A 8 61.85 -46.18 -25.74
C PHE A 8 61.46 -47.46 -24.99
N CYS A 9 60.22 -47.59 -24.52
CA CYS A 9 59.51 -48.86 -24.64
C CYS A 9 58.00 -48.66 -24.65
N SER A 10 57.39 -49.32 -25.63
CA SER A 10 56.01 -49.29 -26.07
C SER A 10 55.16 -50.24 -25.23
N SER A 11 53.94 -49.86 -24.86
CA SER A 11 52.77 -50.76 -24.88
C SER A 11 51.49 -49.94 -24.88
N LEU A 12 50.82 -50.01 -26.02
CA LEU A 12 49.43 -49.67 -26.26
C LEU A 12 48.52 -50.53 -25.36
N LEU A 13 47.57 -49.93 -24.63
CA LEU A 13 46.31 -50.60 -24.33
C LEU A 13 45.16 -49.59 -24.23
N LEU A 14 44.17 -49.87 -25.06
CA LEU A 14 43.02 -49.08 -25.41
C LEU A 14 41.86 -49.61 -24.56
N ILE A 15 41.33 -48.83 -23.62
CA ILE A 15 40.00 -49.08 -23.06
C ILE A 15 39.22 -47.77 -23.06
N LEU A 16 38.31 -47.72 -24.02
CA LEU A 16 37.14 -46.86 -24.10
C LEU A 16 36.32 -46.99 -22.80
N GLY A 17 35.95 -45.87 -22.20
CA GLY A 17 35.02 -45.84 -21.08
C GLY A 17 34.48 -44.43 -20.87
N LEU A 18 33.32 -44.18 -21.48
CA LEU A 18 32.56 -42.93 -21.39
C LEU A 18 32.33 -42.51 -19.92
N GLY A 19 32.44 -41.21 -19.67
CA GLY A 19 32.04 -40.64 -18.39
C GLY A 19 32.29 -39.14 -18.29
N ALA A 20 32.04 -38.38 -19.36
CA ALA A 20 31.93 -36.93 -19.26
C ALA A 20 30.65 -36.59 -18.50
N PHE A 21 30.71 -36.58 -17.16
CA PHE A 21 29.69 -35.97 -16.32
C PHE A 21 29.82 -34.44 -16.43
N THR A 22 29.33 -33.91 -17.55
CA THR A 22 28.98 -32.49 -17.63
C THR A 22 27.74 -32.30 -16.77
N TYR A 23 27.92 -31.76 -15.57
CA TYR A 23 26.82 -31.20 -14.79
C TYR A 23 26.25 -30.00 -15.55
N TRP A 24 25.33 -30.28 -16.48
CA TRP A 24 24.39 -29.28 -16.94
C TRP A 24 23.44 -29.03 -15.76
N ALA A 25 23.74 -28.01 -14.96
CA ALA A 25 22.72 -27.34 -14.19
C ALA A 25 21.74 -26.77 -15.22
N LEU A 26 20.65 -27.51 -15.46
CA LEU A 26 19.45 -26.97 -16.06
C LEU A 26 18.96 -25.88 -15.11
N THR A 27 19.44 -24.66 -15.30
CA THR A 27 18.69 -23.48 -14.90
C THR A 27 17.40 -23.58 -15.70
N ARG A 28 16.37 -24.15 -15.07
CA ARG A 28 15.00 -24.01 -15.53
C ARG A 28 14.77 -22.51 -15.52
N ASP A 29 14.94 -21.89 -16.67
CA ASP A 29 14.52 -20.52 -16.89
C ASP A 29 13.00 -20.56 -16.82
N ASN A 30 12.49 -20.45 -15.59
CA ASN A 30 11.09 -20.20 -15.29
C ASN A 30 10.80 -18.76 -15.74
N SER A 31 10.96 -18.48 -17.03
CA SER A 31 10.30 -17.38 -17.69
C SER A 31 8.80 -17.70 -17.63
N GLN A 32 8.22 -17.46 -16.46
CA GLN A 32 6.80 -17.50 -16.19
C GLN A 32 6.14 -16.64 -17.26
N SER A 33 5.41 -17.29 -18.17
CA SER A 33 4.61 -16.59 -19.17
C SER A 33 3.75 -15.58 -18.43
N ILE A 34 3.84 -14.30 -18.78
CA ILE A 34 2.97 -13.27 -18.23
C ILE A 34 1.53 -13.42 -18.76
N LYS A 35 1.32 -14.17 -19.85
CA LYS A 35 0.01 -14.40 -20.45
C LYS A 35 -0.60 -15.73 -20.00
N GLY A 36 -1.87 -15.66 -19.62
CA GLY A 36 -2.78 -16.77 -19.32
C GLY A 36 -4.23 -16.34 -19.57
N ASN A 37 -5.18 -17.17 -19.14
CA ASN A 37 -6.62 -17.01 -19.40
C ASN A 37 -7.42 -16.53 -18.17
N ALA A 38 -6.79 -15.78 -17.26
CA ALA A 38 -7.43 -15.26 -16.06
C ALA A 38 -7.38 -13.72 -16.01
N VAL A 39 -8.40 -13.12 -15.40
CA VAL A 39 -8.31 -11.76 -14.86
C VAL A 39 -7.85 -11.91 -13.42
N ILE A 40 -6.76 -11.25 -13.06
CA ILE A 40 -6.19 -11.30 -11.71
C ILE A 40 -6.49 -9.98 -11.03
N ASP A 41 -7.15 -10.06 -9.88
CA ASP A 41 -7.33 -8.92 -8.98
C ASP A 41 -6.11 -8.81 -8.07
N TRP A 42 -5.39 -7.71 -8.19
CA TRP A 42 -4.13 -7.49 -7.48
C TRP A 42 -4.38 -6.62 -6.25
N VAL A 43 -3.83 -7.02 -5.11
CA VAL A 43 -3.65 -6.09 -3.97
C VAL A 43 -2.57 -5.08 -4.35
N ASP A 44 -2.66 -3.84 -3.88
CA ASP A 44 -1.60 -2.85 -4.11
C ASP A 44 -0.34 -3.22 -3.32
N PHE A 45 0.68 -3.67 -4.04
CA PHE A 45 1.95 -4.10 -3.46
C PHE A 45 3.16 -3.57 -4.24
N VAL A 46 4.31 -3.58 -3.56
CA VAL A 46 5.63 -3.42 -4.14
C VAL A 46 6.59 -4.48 -3.57
N LYS A 47 7.38 -5.13 -4.43
CA LYS A 47 8.49 -6.02 -4.03
C LYS A 47 9.80 -5.27 -4.19
N LEU A 48 10.52 -5.06 -3.09
CA LEU A 48 11.77 -4.30 -3.10
C LEU A 48 12.74 -4.84 -2.04
N ASN A 49 14.01 -5.00 -2.42
CA ASN A 49 15.10 -5.46 -1.54
C ASN A 49 14.77 -6.75 -0.77
N GLY A 50 14.00 -7.66 -1.37
CA GLY A 50 13.57 -8.90 -0.70
C GLY A 50 12.38 -8.74 0.26
N HIS A 51 11.85 -7.53 0.42
CA HIS A 51 10.67 -7.23 1.22
C HIS A 51 9.40 -7.13 0.36
N THR A 52 8.25 -7.30 1.01
CA THR A 52 6.93 -7.07 0.42
C THR A 52 6.27 -5.94 1.17
N TYR A 53 5.92 -4.90 0.43
CA TYR A 53 5.21 -3.77 0.96
C TYR A 53 3.80 -3.76 0.39
N THR A 54 2.83 -3.45 1.23
CA THR A 54 1.43 -3.30 0.87
C THR A 54 1.04 -1.82 0.98
N GLY A 55 0.17 -1.34 0.08
CA GLY A 55 -0.35 0.02 0.15
C GLY A 55 -1.07 0.30 1.47
N LEU A 56 -0.68 1.36 2.16
CA LEU A 56 -1.29 1.81 3.42
C LEU A 56 -2.44 2.79 3.10
N TYR A 57 -3.66 2.28 2.99
CA TYR A 57 -4.83 3.06 2.55
C TYR A 57 -5.47 3.91 3.65
N ASP A 58 -5.32 3.49 4.90
CA ASP A 58 -5.84 4.16 6.10
C ASP A 58 -4.80 5.13 6.73
N GLY A 59 -3.70 5.36 6.03
CA GLY A 59 -2.59 6.22 6.47
C GLY A 59 -2.37 7.39 5.52
N VAL A 60 -2.22 8.59 6.09
CA VAL A 60 -1.85 9.81 5.36
C VAL A 60 -0.60 10.39 5.98
N LEU A 61 0.39 10.71 5.16
CA LEU A 61 1.59 11.38 5.65
C LEU A 61 1.23 12.81 6.10
N VAL A 62 1.55 13.14 7.35
CA VAL A 62 1.19 14.44 7.94
C VAL A 62 1.98 15.57 7.28
N ASN A 63 3.27 15.37 7.05
CA ASN A 63 4.16 16.35 6.46
C ASN A 63 4.82 15.76 5.21
N PRO A 64 4.47 16.22 3.99
CA PRO A 64 5.09 15.77 2.75
C PRO A 64 6.62 15.91 2.73
N ASP A 65 7.18 16.89 3.47
CA ASP A 65 8.62 17.13 3.57
C ASP A 65 9.36 16.06 4.39
N ASP A 66 8.64 15.14 5.05
CA ASP A 66 9.25 13.98 5.71
C ASP A 66 9.62 12.87 4.71
N VAL A 67 9.15 12.93 3.47
CA VAL A 67 9.72 12.11 2.39
C VAL A 67 11.06 12.70 1.97
N THR A 68 12.11 11.90 2.05
CA THR A 68 13.48 12.36 1.76
C THR A 68 13.82 12.21 0.28
N ASP A 69 14.90 12.85 -0.16
CA ASP A 69 15.47 12.64 -1.50
C ASP A 69 16.19 11.27 -1.64
N ALA A 70 16.29 10.49 -0.56
CA ALA A 70 16.95 9.18 -0.59
C ALA A 70 16.04 8.14 -1.26
N VAL A 71 16.54 7.54 -2.35
CA VAL A 71 15.82 6.52 -3.11
C VAL A 71 16.05 5.15 -2.46
N ALA A 72 15.01 4.60 -1.85
CA ALA A 72 14.98 3.24 -1.34
C ALA A 72 14.97 2.20 -2.48
N GLY A 73 14.36 2.56 -3.63
CA GLY A 73 14.21 1.64 -4.74
C GLY A 73 13.53 2.23 -5.97
N LYS A 74 13.35 1.37 -6.98
CA LYS A 74 12.69 1.74 -8.25
C LYS A 74 11.88 0.57 -8.78
N VAL A 75 10.66 0.86 -9.22
CA VAL A 75 9.78 -0.14 -9.85
C VAL A 75 10.39 -0.57 -11.20
N LYS A 76 10.48 -1.88 -11.41
CA LYS A 76 11.03 -2.49 -12.64
C LYS A 76 9.93 -3.06 -13.52
N PHE A 77 8.79 -3.43 -12.95
CA PHE A 77 7.69 -4.06 -13.68
C PHE A 77 6.34 -3.78 -13.02
N LYS A 78 5.32 -3.43 -13.81
CA LYS A 78 3.93 -3.27 -13.35
C LYS A 78 3.14 -4.52 -13.72
N VAL A 79 2.51 -5.19 -12.74
CA VAL A 79 1.79 -6.45 -12.99
C VAL A 79 0.31 -6.25 -13.34
N GLY A 80 -0.35 -5.22 -12.80
CA GLY A 80 -1.82 -5.08 -12.74
C GLY A 80 -2.58 -5.26 -14.05
N ASP A 81 -2.00 -4.78 -15.16
CA ASP A 81 -2.64 -4.82 -16.48
C ASP A 81 -1.86 -5.71 -17.48
N VAL A 82 -0.76 -6.32 -17.03
CA VAL A 82 0.20 -7.01 -17.89
C VAL A 82 0.12 -8.52 -17.72
N VAL A 83 -0.03 -8.96 -16.47
CA VAL A 83 0.01 -10.36 -16.06
C VAL A 83 -1.41 -10.93 -15.99
N SER A 84 -1.68 -11.93 -16.82
CA SER A 84 -2.94 -12.70 -16.84
C SER A 84 -2.73 -14.20 -16.57
N ASN A 85 -1.50 -14.60 -16.23
CA ASN A 85 -1.18 -15.96 -15.82
C ASN A 85 -1.24 -16.12 -14.29
N PRO A 86 -2.17 -16.94 -13.74
CA PRO A 86 -2.27 -17.15 -12.29
C PRO A 86 -1.05 -17.87 -11.69
N ASP A 87 -0.21 -18.51 -12.51
CA ASP A 87 1.02 -19.14 -12.04
C ASP A 87 2.19 -18.16 -11.89
N TYR A 88 2.02 -16.90 -12.33
CA TYR A 88 3.02 -15.86 -12.13
C TYR A 88 3.35 -15.72 -10.63
N ARG A 89 4.64 -15.60 -10.34
CA ARG A 89 5.15 -15.37 -8.97
C ARG A 89 5.82 -14.02 -8.97
N THR A 90 5.27 -13.13 -8.14
CA THR A 90 5.80 -11.77 -8.00
C THR A 90 7.23 -11.82 -7.49
N LYS A 91 8.06 -10.91 -7.98
CA LYS A 91 9.51 -10.89 -7.75
C LYS A 91 10.04 -9.48 -7.58
N GLU A 92 11.31 -9.37 -7.24
CA GLU A 92 12.00 -8.11 -6.99
C GLU A 92 11.78 -7.07 -8.10
N GLY A 93 11.30 -5.88 -7.71
CA GLY A 93 10.97 -4.77 -8.60
C GLY A 93 9.57 -4.81 -9.20
N ASP A 94 8.76 -5.83 -8.92
CA ASP A 94 7.35 -5.84 -9.30
C ASP A 94 6.54 -4.88 -8.41
N ALA A 95 5.61 -4.16 -9.03
CA ALA A 95 4.56 -3.42 -8.36
C ALA A 95 3.19 -3.74 -8.99
N ALA A 96 2.14 -3.74 -8.18
CA ALA A 96 0.77 -3.96 -8.67
C ALA A 96 0.37 -2.87 -9.66
N PHE A 97 0.44 -1.61 -9.22
CA PHE A 97 -0.17 -0.49 -9.94
C PHE A 97 0.79 0.63 -10.31
N LEU A 98 1.95 0.74 -9.66
CA LEU A 98 2.94 1.78 -9.99
C LEU A 98 3.54 1.57 -11.37
N ALA A 99 3.79 2.66 -12.08
CA ALA A 99 4.41 2.62 -13.39
C ALA A 99 5.86 2.14 -13.31
N ILE A 100 6.33 1.54 -14.40
CA ILE A 100 7.74 1.17 -14.53
C ILE A 100 8.60 2.43 -14.39
N GLY A 101 9.56 2.37 -13.50
CA GLY A 101 10.50 3.43 -13.24
C GLY A 101 10.10 4.45 -12.19
N THR A 102 8.92 4.32 -11.57
CA THR A 102 8.57 5.08 -10.37
C THR A 102 9.63 4.88 -9.29
N GLN A 103 10.15 5.99 -8.75
CA GLN A 103 11.08 6.00 -7.62
C GLN A 103 10.30 5.80 -6.31
N LEU A 104 10.93 5.09 -5.39
CA LEU A 104 10.43 4.83 -4.05
C LEU A 104 11.41 5.47 -3.07
N TYR A 105 10.90 6.27 -2.16
CA TYR A 105 11.69 7.13 -1.29
C TYR A 105 11.59 6.68 0.16
N GLU A 106 12.64 6.97 0.93
CA GLU A 106 12.66 6.78 2.36
C GLU A 106 11.83 7.88 3.06
N VAL A 107 11.14 7.49 4.14
CA VAL A 107 10.36 8.41 4.98
C VAL A 107 11.08 8.61 6.30
N LYS A 108 11.30 9.88 6.66
CA LYS A 108 12.00 10.27 7.89
C LYS A 108 11.30 9.67 9.12
N GLY A 109 12.11 9.11 10.03
CA GLY A 109 11.62 8.47 11.25
C GLY A 109 11.26 6.99 11.08
N TYR A 110 11.29 6.46 9.85
CA TYR A 110 11.09 5.06 9.54
C TYR A 110 12.33 4.47 8.88
N LYS A 111 12.54 3.17 9.07
CA LYS A 111 13.51 2.45 8.23
C LYS A 111 12.90 2.16 6.85
N PRO A 112 13.72 2.03 5.80
CA PRO A 112 13.24 1.61 4.49
C PRO A 112 12.55 0.24 4.52
N GLU A 113 12.93 -0.64 5.45
CA GLU A 113 12.28 -1.96 5.66
C GLU A 113 10.97 -1.88 6.46
N GLU A 114 10.51 -0.69 6.83
CA GLU A 114 9.26 -0.44 7.56
C GLU A 114 8.25 0.30 6.69
N LEU A 115 8.68 1.41 6.08
CA LEU A 115 7.82 2.31 5.31
C LEU A 115 8.59 2.96 4.15
N ILE A 116 7.98 2.97 2.96
CA ILE A 116 8.46 3.71 1.80
C ILE A 116 7.31 4.52 1.16
N ALA A 117 7.65 5.54 0.40
CA ALA A 117 6.69 6.41 -0.26
C ALA A 117 6.90 6.47 -1.78
N ALA A 118 5.82 6.57 -2.54
CA ALA A 118 5.82 6.91 -3.96
C ALA A 118 5.05 8.22 -4.15
N GLU A 119 5.62 9.18 -4.89
CA GLU A 119 4.93 10.44 -5.18
C GLU A 119 3.61 10.19 -5.92
N ASP A 120 2.52 10.76 -5.41
CA ASP A 120 1.17 10.66 -5.98
C ASP A 120 0.39 11.93 -5.61
N LYS A 121 0.46 12.95 -6.46
CA LYS A 121 -0.19 14.26 -6.23
C LYS A 121 -1.71 14.20 -6.19
N THR A 122 -2.30 13.06 -6.53
CA THR A 122 -3.75 12.83 -6.43
C THR A 122 -4.17 12.32 -5.05
N ARG A 123 -3.20 12.02 -4.17
CA ARG A 123 -3.46 11.62 -2.78
C ARG A 123 -3.35 12.81 -1.83
N ILE A 124 -4.15 12.75 -0.77
CA ILE A 124 -3.94 13.61 0.40
C ILE A 124 -2.52 13.37 0.94
N GLY A 125 -1.77 14.44 1.18
CA GLY A 125 -0.36 14.36 1.54
C GLY A 125 0.61 14.14 0.37
N GLY A 126 0.12 14.00 -0.86
CA GLY A 126 0.94 13.96 -2.08
C GLY A 126 1.73 12.67 -2.31
N TYR A 127 1.54 11.65 -1.47
CA TYR A 127 2.25 10.38 -1.54
C TYR A 127 1.31 9.21 -1.34
N ARG A 128 1.64 8.10 -2.00
CA ARG A 128 1.16 6.78 -1.62
C ARG A 128 2.19 6.13 -0.70
N LEU A 129 1.72 5.69 0.45
CA LEU A 129 2.54 5.02 1.45
C LEU A 129 2.47 3.50 1.27
N TYR A 130 3.61 2.84 1.41
CA TYR A 130 3.75 1.39 1.35
C TYR A 130 4.46 0.90 2.59
N VAL A 131 3.80 0.01 3.32
CA VAL A 131 4.23 -0.50 4.61
C VAL A 131 4.66 -1.95 4.45
N GLU A 132 5.79 -2.33 5.04
CA GLU A 132 6.27 -3.70 4.97
C GLU A 132 5.33 -4.65 5.76
N ASP A 133 5.03 -5.82 5.22
CA ASP A 133 3.97 -6.71 5.73
C ASP A 133 4.17 -7.16 7.19
N SER A 134 5.42 -7.32 7.64
CA SER A 134 5.74 -7.67 9.04
C SER A 134 5.60 -6.45 9.96
N TYR A 135 6.03 -5.28 9.50
CA TYR A 135 5.86 -4.03 10.24
C TYR A 135 4.39 -3.61 10.35
N TYR A 136 3.59 -3.78 9.29
CA TYR A 136 2.16 -3.47 9.28
C TYR A 136 1.38 -4.16 10.42
N LYS A 137 1.75 -5.41 10.73
CA LYS A 137 1.15 -6.18 11.84
C LYS A 137 1.40 -5.56 13.21
N THR A 138 2.41 -4.70 13.32
CA THR A 138 2.77 -4.00 14.57
C THR A 138 2.02 -2.68 14.76
N LEU A 139 1.54 -2.05 13.68
CA LEU A 139 0.90 -0.73 13.74
C LEU A 139 -0.45 -0.73 14.47
N ASN A 140 -1.10 -1.91 14.59
CA ASN A 140 -2.43 -2.07 15.17
C ASN A 140 -3.45 -1.04 14.62
N ARG A 141 -3.57 -0.89 13.30
CA ARG A 141 -4.50 0.07 12.65
C ARG A 141 -5.61 -0.64 11.90
N ARG A 142 -6.34 -1.54 12.58
CA ARG A 142 -7.31 -2.41 11.91
C ARG A 142 -8.70 -1.79 11.83
N SER A 143 -8.97 -0.79 12.67
CA SER A 143 -10.31 -0.26 12.86
C SER A 143 -10.29 1.15 13.45
N PHE A 144 -11.43 1.82 13.38
CA PHE A 144 -11.63 3.10 14.07
C PHE A 144 -11.42 3.01 15.59
N LYS A 145 -11.58 1.83 16.19
CA LYS A 145 -11.36 1.63 17.64
C LYS A 145 -9.89 1.65 18.02
N ASP A 146 -8.99 1.42 17.06
CA ASP A 146 -7.56 1.43 17.30
C ASP A 146 -6.94 2.84 17.22
N LEU A 147 -7.68 3.82 16.70
CA LEU A 147 -7.27 5.22 16.69
C LEU A 147 -7.09 5.71 18.14
N PRO A 148 -5.90 6.23 18.53
CA PRO A 148 -5.68 6.78 19.85
C PRO A 148 -6.44 8.12 20.02
N MET A 149 -7.71 8.02 20.40
CA MET A 149 -8.65 9.14 20.44
C MET A 149 -8.18 10.30 21.32
N ASP A 150 -7.51 10.01 22.42
CA ASP A 150 -6.94 10.98 23.36
C ASP A 150 -5.78 11.78 22.77
N LYS A 151 -5.17 11.29 21.68
CA LYS A 151 -4.07 11.95 20.98
C LYS A 151 -4.51 12.71 19.73
N VAL A 152 -5.79 12.65 19.34
CA VAL A 152 -6.27 13.38 18.17
C VAL A 152 -6.21 14.88 18.46
N SER A 153 -5.46 15.62 17.65
CA SER A 153 -5.25 17.07 17.81
C SER A 153 -6.17 17.91 16.91
N LYS A 154 -6.53 17.39 15.74
CA LYS A 154 -7.48 17.97 14.79
C LYS A 154 -8.03 16.90 13.85
N ILE A 155 -9.13 17.21 13.19
CA ILE A 155 -9.69 16.41 12.10
C ILE A 155 -9.80 17.30 10.87
N GLU A 156 -9.29 16.85 9.73
CA GLU A 156 -9.51 17.52 8.46
C GLU A 156 -10.47 16.73 7.59
N LEU A 157 -11.40 17.44 6.96
CA LEU A 157 -12.43 16.89 6.10
C LEU A 157 -12.12 17.24 4.64
N TYR A 158 -12.23 16.23 3.78
CA TYR A 158 -11.96 16.33 2.35
C TYR A 158 -13.18 15.83 1.59
N LYS A 159 -13.53 16.48 0.49
CA LYS A 159 -14.48 15.91 -0.46
C LYS A 159 -13.80 14.76 -1.18
N LYS A 160 -14.58 13.83 -1.71
CA LYS A 160 -14.07 12.78 -2.59
C LYS A 160 -13.25 13.43 -3.73
N ASP A 161 -12.08 12.86 -4.00
CA ASP A 161 -11.12 13.29 -5.04
C ASP A 161 -10.38 14.62 -4.79
N ASP A 162 -10.70 15.35 -3.72
CA ASP A 162 -9.96 16.55 -3.31
C ASP A 162 -8.72 16.18 -2.47
N THR A 163 -7.62 16.91 -2.69
CA THR A 163 -6.38 16.78 -1.91
C THR A 163 -6.15 17.91 -0.92
N ALA A 164 -7.01 18.93 -0.95
CA ALA A 164 -7.04 20.02 0.01
C ALA A 164 -8.27 19.87 0.92
N PRO A 165 -8.13 20.11 2.24
CA PRO A 165 -9.28 20.02 3.14
C PRO A 165 -10.21 21.20 2.91
N TYR A 166 -11.52 20.94 2.91
CA TYR A 166 -12.54 22.00 2.86
C TYR A 166 -12.92 22.48 4.27
N ARG A 167 -12.63 21.67 5.31
CA ARG A 167 -12.90 22.01 6.70
C ARG A 167 -11.89 21.38 7.65
N THR A 168 -11.57 22.09 8.72
CA THR A 168 -10.74 21.60 9.83
C THR A 168 -11.51 21.74 11.13
N LEU A 169 -11.72 20.62 11.82
CA LEU A 169 -12.39 20.56 13.12
C LEU A 169 -11.34 20.54 14.24
N VAL A 170 -11.49 21.45 15.20
CA VAL A 170 -10.64 21.56 16.39
C VAL A 170 -11.50 21.76 17.65
N ASN A 171 -10.93 21.54 18.82
CA ASN A 171 -11.56 21.82 20.12
C ASN A 171 -12.95 21.16 20.29
N GLN A 172 -14.00 21.96 20.47
CA GLN A 172 -15.36 21.47 20.69
C GLN A 172 -15.93 20.77 19.45
N GLU A 173 -15.74 21.32 18.25
CA GLU A 173 -16.23 20.69 17.02
C GLU A 173 -15.61 19.31 16.81
N GLN A 174 -14.31 19.19 17.06
CA GLN A 174 -13.60 17.92 17.01
C GLN A 174 -14.17 16.92 18.04
N SER A 175 -14.40 17.37 19.27
CA SER A 175 -14.91 16.54 20.35
C SER A 175 -16.34 16.04 20.05
N ASP A 176 -17.19 16.93 19.55
CA ASP A 176 -18.57 16.63 19.17
C ASP A 176 -18.62 15.67 17.98
N PHE A 177 -17.75 15.88 16.98
CA PHE A 177 -17.64 14.99 15.83
C PHE A 177 -17.26 13.57 16.24
N ILE A 178 -16.21 13.43 17.07
CA ILE A 178 -15.79 12.12 17.60
C ILE A 178 -16.91 11.48 18.43
N HIS A 179 -17.62 12.28 19.25
CA HIS A 179 -18.74 11.77 20.04
C HIS A 179 -19.85 11.20 19.16
N LEU A 180 -20.23 11.91 18.10
CA LEU A 180 -21.25 11.48 17.15
C LEU A 180 -20.83 10.17 16.45
N LEU A 181 -19.60 10.10 15.93
CA LEU A 181 -19.07 8.87 15.31
C LEU A 181 -19.11 7.66 16.27
N LYS A 182 -18.69 7.85 17.52
CA LYS A 182 -18.69 6.79 18.54
C LYS A 182 -20.09 6.38 18.98
N SER A 183 -21.05 7.28 18.89
CA SER A 183 -22.46 7.03 19.22
C SER A 183 -23.23 6.36 18.08
N GLY A 184 -22.58 6.09 16.94
CA GLY A 184 -23.22 5.50 15.78
C GLY A 184 -23.87 4.15 16.08
N GLU A 185 -25.05 3.93 15.49
CA GLU A 185 -25.81 2.71 15.63
C GLU A 185 -25.30 1.65 14.65
N TYR A 186 -24.90 0.49 15.17
CA TYR A 186 -24.43 -0.64 14.36
C TYR A 186 -25.56 -1.19 13.48
N LYS A 187 -25.39 -1.10 12.15
CA LYS A 187 -26.41 -1.49 11.15
C LYS A 187 -25.76 -2.17 9.94
N PRO A 188 -25.15 -3.35 10.08
CA PRO A 188 -24.43 -4.01 8.99
C PRO A 188 -25.32 -4.39 7.79
N ALA A 189 -26.64 -4.48 7.98
CA ALA A 189 -27.62 -4.78 6.94
C ALA A 189 -28.24 -3.52 6.29
N TYR A 190 -27.82 -2.32 6.70
CA TYR A 190 -28.28 -1.10 6.06
C TYR A 190 -27.80 -1.05 4.60
N THR A 191 -28.68 -0.62 3.71
CA THR A 191 -28.35 -0.40 2.30
C THR A 191 -28.53 1.09 2.02
N PRO A 192 -27.48 1.80 1.55
CA PRO A 192 -27.57 3.23 1.26
C PRO A 192 -28.67 3.55 0.25
N ASN A 193 -29.36 4.67 0.46
CA ASN A 193 -30.35 5.16 -0.48
C ASN A 193 -29.64 5.69 -1.74
N THR A 194 -30.04 5.19 -2.91
CA THR A 194 -29.46 5.59 -4.21
C THR A 194 -30.51 6.16 -5.17
N GLN A 195 -31.72 6.47 -4.68
CA GLN A 195 -32.81 6.96 -5.52
C GLN A 195 -32.49 8.31 -6.19
N ASN A 196 -31.70 9.16 -5.54
CA ASN A 196 -31.34 10.49 -6.02
C ASN A 196 -29.88 10.60 -6.50
N GLY A 197 -29.19 9.47 -6.68
CA GLY A 197 -27.77 9.41 -7.02
C GLY A 197 -26.98 8.59 -6.02
N ASP A 198 -25.67 8.48 -6.26
CA ASP A 198 -24.76 7.85 -5.30
C ASP A 198 -24.61 8.73 -4.03
N PRO A 199 -24.31 8.14 -2.87
CA PRO A 199 -24.01 8.91 -1.66
C PRO A 199 -22.85 9.89 -1.86
N ASP A 200 -22.91 11.02 -1.17
CA ASP A 200 -21.79 11.95 -1.08
C ASP A 200 -20.73 11.38 -0.13
N TYR A 201 -19.51 11.21 -0.61
CA TYR A 201 -18.40 10.65 0.17
C TYR A 201 -17.41 11.73 0.60
N TYR A 202 -16.95 11.60 1.84
CA TYR A 202 -15.94 12.45 2.45
C TYR A 202 -14.84 11.60 3.08
N TYR A 203 -13.63 12.13 3.12
CA TYR A 203 -12.55 11.59 3.94
C TYR A 203 -12.38 12.40 5.21
N MET A 204 -12.20 11.69 6.31
CA MET A 204 -11.92 12.22 7.64
C MET A 204 -10.49 11.83 8.00
N ILE A 205 -9.61 12.82 8.12
CA ILE A 205 -8.20 12.61 8.47
C ILE A 205 -7.98 13.03 9.92
N PHE A 206 -7.66 12.06 10.78
CA PHE A 206 -7.43 12.26 12.21
C PHE A 206 -5.93 12.41 12.45
N TYR A 207 -5.51 13.62 12.81
CA TYR A 207 -4.12 13.94 13.09
C TYR A 207 -3.79 13.66 14.55
N THR A 208 -2.74 12.88 14.79
CA THR A 208 -2.20 12.58 16.12
C THR A 208 -0.81 13.21 16.29
N ASP A 209 -0.06 12.80 17.31
CA ASP A 209 1.37 13.10 17.46
C ASP A 209 2.28 12.23 16.58
N GLU A 210 1.71 11.32 15.77
CA GLU A 210 2.42 10.44 14.86
C GLU A 210 2.57 11.06 13.45
N PRO A 211 3.63 10.72 12.70
CA PRO A 211 3.85 11.26 11.35
C PRO A 211 2.86 10.70 10.30
N ILE A 212 2.08 9.67 10.64
CA ILE A 212 1.03 9.10 9.78
C ILE A 212 -0.34 9.28 10.45
N ALA A 213 -1.15 10.18 9.89
CA ALA A 213 -2.54 10.40 10.29
C ALA A 213 -3.44 9.21 9.89
N TYR A 214 -4.59 9.09 10.55
CA TYR A 214 -5.58 8.04 10.26
C TYR A 214 -6.63 8.55 9.29
N SER A 215 -6.90 7.78 8.24
CA SER A 215 -7.90 8.10 7.22
C SER A 215 -9.09 7.16 7.31
N PHE A 216 -10.29 7.72 7.37
CA PHE A 216 -11.55 6.98 7.29
C PHE A 216 -12.51 7.70 6.34
N SER A 217 -13.38 6.95 5.66
CA SER A 217 -14.45 7.52 4.84
C SER A 217 -15.76 7.60 5.61
N ILE A 218 -16.52 8.67 5.40
CA ILE A 218 -17.92 8.83 5.82
C ILE A 218 -18.76 9.20 4.61
N ALA A 219 -20.02 8.76 4.56
CA ALA A 219 -20.91 9.00 3.45
C ALA A 219 -22.27 9.50 3.92
N ASP A 220 -22.91 10.34 3.10
CA ASP A 220 -24.28 10.83 3.29
C ASP A 220 -25.12 10.44 2.07
N ASP A 221 -26.17 9.63 2.28
CA ASP A 221 -27.08 9.23 1.20
C ASP A 221 -28.36 10.08 1.11
N GLY A 222 -28.39 11.20 1.84
CA GLY A 222 -29.53 12.11 1.95
C GLY A 222 -30.52 11.71 3.05
N ASP A 223 -30.66 10.43 3.36
CA ASP A 223 -31.50 9.96 4.48
C ASP A 223 -30.67 9.80 5.75
N HIS A 224 -29.53 9.11 5.66
CA HIS A 224 -28.64 8.80 6.76
C HIS A 224 -27.18 9.13 6.42
N VAL A 225 -26.42 9.48 7.46
CA VAL A 225 -24.96 9.53 7.39
C VAL A 225 -24.40 8.22 7.95
N PHE A 226 -23.43 7.61 7.27
CA PHE A 226 -22.87 6.33 7.68
C PHE A 226 -21.37 6.22 7.39
N PHE A 227 -20.70 5.38 8.17
CA PHE A 227 -19.29 5.05 7.96
C PHE A 227 -19.01 3.60 8.37
N TYR A 228 -17.79 3.12 8.08
CA TYR A 228 -17.38 1.74 8.34
C TYR A 228 -16.24 1.69 9.38
N PRO A 229 -16.53 1.86 10.69
CA PRO A 229 -15.51 1.73 11.74
C PRO A 229 -14.94 0.31 11.84
N TRP A 230 -15.75 -0.69 11.50
CA TRP A 230 -15.39 -2.10 11.29
C TRP A 230 -16.41 -2.75 10.33
N ASP A 231 -17.69 -2.59 10.66
CA ASP A 231 -18.82 -2.72 9.72
C ASP A 231 -19.62 -1.41 9.74
N LEU A 232 -20.68 -1.34 8.93
CA LEU A 232 -21.52 -0.16 8.75
C LEU A 232 -22.18 0.30 10.07
N ALA A 233 -21.96 1.58 10.40
CA ALA A 233 -22.64 2.29 11.48
C ALA A 233 -23.35 3.54 10.94
N LEU A 234 -24.61 3.73 11.34
CA LEU A 234 -25.37 4.96 11.07
C LEU A 234 -25.04 5.98 12.14
N VAL A 235 -24.72 7.20 11.73
CA VAL A 235 -24.35 8.31 12.60
C VAL A 235 -25.53 9.27 12.72
N ASP A 236 -25.69 9.85 13.90
CA ASP A 236 -26.72 10.86 14.16
C ASP A 236 -26.61 12.04 13.17
N ASN A 237 -27.75 12.41 12.57
CA ASN A 237 -27.85 13.43 11.53
C ASN A 237 -27.30 14.80 11.93
N ARG A 238 -27.11 15.08 13.23
CA ARG A 238 -26.40 16.28 13.71
C ARG A 238 -24.98 16.37 13.14
N ILE A 239 -24.35 15.26 12.75
CA ILE A 239 -23.03 15.29 12.12
C ILE A 239 -23.01 16.10 10.82
N ARG A 240 -24.15 16.25 10.12
CA ARG A 240 -24.24 17.08 8.91
C ARG A 240 -23.85 18.54 9.14
N THR A 241 -24.09 19.09 10.34
CA THR A 241 -23.66 20.47 10.66
C THR A 241 -22.15 20.62 10.73
N LEU A 242 -21.44 19.52 11.00
CA LEU A 242 -19.98 19.44 11.04
C LEU A 242 -19.38 18.99 9.69
N LEU A 243 -20.16 18.32 8.85
CA LEU A 243 -19.77 17.96 7.47
C LEU A 243 -20.02 19.08 6.46
N ALA A 244 -20.99 19.97 6.71
CA ALA A 244 -21.30 21.08 5.82
C ALA A 244 -20.10 22.00 5.61
N ASP A 245 -19.98 22.55 4.40
CA ASP A 245 -19.00 23.59 4.09
C ASP A 245 -19.40 24.87 4.83
N SER A 246 -18.47 25.48 5.56
CA SER A 246 -18.73 26.74 6.29
C SER A 246 -19.08 27.91 5.37
N ASN A 247 -18.86 27.77 4.06
CA ASN A 247 -19.17 28.80 3.06
C ASN A 247 -20.59 28.67 2.45
N GLU A 248 -21.38 27.67 2.85
CA GLU A 248 -22.74 27.44 2.34
C GLU A 248 -23.86 27.86 3.32
N SER A 249 -23.52 28.56 4.41
CA SER A 249 -24.48 29.10 5.39
C SER A 249 -24.80 30.57 5.23
#